data_AF-A0A2I1HBK4-F1
#
_entry.id   AF-A0A2I1HBK4-F1
#
_cell.length_a   1.000
_cell.length_b   1.000
_cell.length_c   1.000
_cell.angle_alpha   90.00
_cell.angle_beta   90.00
_cell.angle_gamma   90.00
#
_symmetry.space_group_name_H-M   'P 1'
#
loop_
_entity.id
_entity.type
_entity.pdbx_description
1 polymer ?
#
loop_
_entity_poly.entity_id
_entity_poly.type
_entity_poly.pdbx_seq_one_letter_code
_entity_poly.pdbx_strand_id
1 'polypeptide(L)'
;MAFYQMDPADLWSLAQKIDSFVNFDIYTDGSYNNSPSTNEFHMGYGWHISNIMDFDLFYHGAIEHFPSSTKAEIMAILTALIILPPHSSVNIFTDFQAAIEGYKKSSQLHFISPRRYNKINYISLWSVIHDIIKKLSLKLTLIKVKAHSHSAYNDKADELAKVGRLKPIPTAINSNASSTQSVSLVWNDEVVLDKDIRKNMGKIIDYRWIDNHLTHNNLTDIYTFTQHLSWKVKSSTNMLPTFDILNQNFPDLITDKDTNCLLCNNTLETQTHLWTCPVLLPHIRETFKELAIIAQGILQKNADKLNLCITDSIK
;
A
#
# COMPACT_ATOMS: atom_id res chain seq x y z
N MET A 1 -22.66 -1.16 19.36
CA MET A 1 -21.48 -1.94 19.79
C MET A 1 -21.09 -2.77 18.59
N ALA A 2 -19.98 -2.46 17.95
CA ALA A 2 -19.50 -3.21 16.79
C ALA A 2 -17.97 -3.14 16.77
N PHE A 3 -17.32 -3.99 17.57
CA PHE A 3 -15.88 -4.22 17.50
C PHE A 3 -15.69 -5.72 17.73
N TYR A 4 -15.22 -6.43 16.71
CA TYR A 4 -14.63 -7.76 16.88
C TYR A 4 -13.15 -7.60 16.56
N GLN A 5 -12.32 -8.00 17.53
CA GLN A 5 -10.85 -8.01 17.52
C GLN A 5 -10.15 -6.66 17.33
N MET A 6 -10.43 -5.71 18.23
CA MET A 6 -9.32 -4.94 18.81
C MET A 6 -8.84 -5.73 20.02
N ASP A 7 -7.54 -5.75 20.33
CA ASP A 7 -7.02 -6.36 21.56
C ASP A 7 -7.80 -5.76 22.75
N PRO A 8 -8.74 -6.51 23.37
CA PRO A 8 -9.72 -5.94 24.29
C PRO A 8 -9.06 -5.39 25.57
N ALA A 9 -7.80 -5.72 25.81
CA ALA A 9 -7.07 -5.34 27.00
C ALA A 9 -6.56 -3.89 26.97
N ASP A 10 -6.22 -3.31 25.81
CA ASP A 10 -5.44 -2.07 25.79
C ASP A 10 -6.30 -0.80 25.72
N LEU A 11 -7.13 -0.62 24.68
CA LEU A 11 -7.93 0.61 24.55
C LEU A 11 -9.05 0.71 25.58
N TRP A 12 -9.69 -0.41 25.92
CA TRP A 12 -10.74 -0.43 26.94
C TRP A 12 -10.21 -0.11 28.33
N SER A 13 -9.03 -0.64 28.69
CA SER A 13 -8.41 -0.32 29.98
C SER A 13 -7.96 1.13 30.05
N LEU A 14 -7.46 1.70 28.94
CA LEU A 14 -7.17 3.13 28.85
C LEU A 14 -8.44 3.96 29.05
N ALA A 15 -9.55 3.62 28.40
CA ALA A 15 -10.83 4.30 28.56
C ALA A 15 -11.29 4.32 30.02
N GLN A 16 -11.17 3.19 30.73
CA GLN A 16 -11.52 3.10 32.16
C GLN A 16 -10.63 3.98 33.04
N LYS A 17 -9.32 4.07 32.75
CA LYS A 17 -8.39 4.91 33.52
C LYS A 17 -8.68 6.39 33.39
N ILE A 18 -9.24 6.81 32.25
CA ILE A 18 -9.46 8.23 31.96
C ILE A 18 -10.91 8.70 32.13
N ASP A 19 -11.83 7.82 32.54
CA ASP A 19 -13.28 8.08 32.61
C ASP A 19 -13.63 9.26 33.53
N SER A 20 -12.83 9.52 34.57
CA SER A 20 -13.04 10.64 35.49
C SER A 20 -12.54 12.00 34.98
N PHE A 21 -11.83 12.03 33.85
CA PHE A 21 -11.24 13.26 33.30
C PHE A 21 -12.12 13.81 32.17
N VAL A 22 -12.08 15.13 31.97
CA VAL A 22 -12.92 15.82 30.97
C VAL A 22 -12.13 16.71 30.01
N ASN A 23 -10.83 16.91 30.26
CA ASN A 23 -9.95 17.72 29.42
C ASN A 23 -8.74 16.89 29.00
N PHE A 24 -8.45 16.87 27.71
CA PHE A 24 -7.40 16.03 27.14
C PHE A 24 -6.54 16.78 26.13
N ASP A 25 -5.23 16.71 26.32
CA ASP A 25 -4.22 17.19 25.38
C ASP A 25 -3.47 15.99 24.81
N ILE A 26 -3.82 15.62 23.58
CA ILE A 26 -3.38 14.38 22.93
C ILE A 26 -2.45 14.71 21.77
N TYR A 27 -1.29 14.07 21.73
CA TYR A 27 -0.39 14.13 20.58
C TYR A 27 -0.56 12.88 19.75
N THR A 28 -0.67 13.03 18.44
CA THR A 28 -0.94 11.94 17.49
C THR A 28 0.03 12.02 16.32
N ASP A 29 0.48 10.86 15.83
CA ASP A 29 1.34 10.76 14.65
C ASP A 29 1.06 9.47 13.85
N GLY A 30 1.35 9.50 12.54
CA GLY A 30 1.23 8.41 11.61
C GLY A 30 2.51 8.20 10.79
N SER A 31 3.06 7.00 10.88
CA SER A 31 4.32 6.65 10.24
C SER A 31 4.11 5.70 9.05
N TYR A 32 4.79 5.97 7.94
CA TYR A 32 4.72 5.19 6.70
C TYR A 32 6.11 4.74 6.25
N ASN A 33 6.26 3.44 5.99
CA ASN A 33 7.45 2.82 5.42
C ASN A 33 7.11 2.18 4.07
N ASN A 34 7.79 2.60 3.00
CA ASN A 34 7.60 2.07 1.65
C ASN A 34 8.34 0.74 1.40
N SER A 35 9.26 0.35 2.29
CA SER A 35 10.04 -0.87 2.20
C SER A 35 10.21 -1.47 3.60
N PRO A 36 9.12 -1.97 4.21
CA PRO A 36 9.16 -2.52 5.55
C PRO A 36 9.96 -3.82 5.60
N SER A 37 10.50 -4.11 6.78
CA SER A 37 11.14 -5.39 7.09
C SER A 37 10.11 -6.53 7.14
N THR A 38 10.56 -7.78 7.16
CA THR A 38 9.69 -8.99 7.07
C THR A 38 8.61 -9.09 8.15
N ASN A 39 8.81 -8.45 9.31
CA ASN A 39 7.85 -8.42 10.43
C ASN A 39 7.40 -6.99 10.76
N GLU A 40 7.32 -6.14 9.74
CA GLU A 40 6.95 -4.73 9.88
C GLU A 40 5.81 -4.41 8.92
N PHE A 41 4.77 -3.73 9.40
CA PHE A 41 3.71 -3.21 8.56
C PHE A 41 4.14 -1.93 7.85
N HIS A 42 3.61 -1.67 6.66
CA HIS A 42 3.86 -0.41 5.93
C HIS A 42 3.40 0.84 6.68
N MET A 43 2.42 0.72 7.57
CA MET A 43 1.86 1.86 8.31
C MET A 43 1.72 1.53 9.79
N GLY A 44 2.12 2.49 10.61
CA GLY A 44 1.92 2.46 12.05
C GLY A 44 1.41 3.81 12.51
N TYR A 45 0.68 3.83 13.60
CA TYR A 45 0.13 5.04 14.19
C TYR A 45 0.31 5.00 15.69
N GLY A 46 0.38 6.17 16.30
CA GLY A 46 0.65 6.30 17.72
C GLY A 46 0.07 7.58 18.30
N TRP A 47 -0.29 7.53 19.57
CA TRP A 47 -0.71 8.71 20.31
C TRP A 47 -0.47 8.56 21.81
N HIS A 48 -0.38 9.70 22.50
CA HIS A 48 -0.33 9.74 23.97
C HIS A 48 -1.06 10.96 24.53
N ILE A 49 -1.49 10.86 25.78
CA ILE A 49 -2.16 11.94 26.53
C ILE A 49 -1.11 12.62 27.41
N SER A 50 -0.91 13.92 27.20
CA SER A 50 0.18 14.69 27.81
C SER A 50 -0.18 15.41 29.11
N ASN A 51 -1.47 15.69 29.33
CA ASN A 51 -1.93 16.51 30.46
C ASN A 51 -2.38 15.71 31.69
N ILE A 52 -2.29 14.38 31.66
CA ILE A 52 -2.59 13.49 32.80
C ILE A 52 -1.28 12.80 33.19
N MET A 53 -0.58 13.34 34.18
CA MET A 53 0.80 12.91 34.52
C MET A 53 0.86 11.67 35.42
N ASP A 54 -0.24 11.31 36.09
CA ASP A 54 -0.28 10.18 37.03
C ASP A 54 -0.14 8.82 36.33
N PHE A 55 -0.35 8.78 35.02
CA PHE A 55 -0.34 7.57 34.22
C PHE A 55 0.40 7.81 32.90
N ASP A 56 1.20 6.83 32.47
CA ASP A 56 1.73 6.83 31.11
C ASP A 56 0.65 6.33 30.14
N LEU A 57 -0.12 7.26 29.57
CA LEU A 57 -1.28 6.97 28.73
C LEU A 57 -0.92 7.10 27.27
N PHE A 58 -0.65 5.97 26.63
CA PHE A 58 -0.33 5.92 25.20
C PHE A 58 -0.93 4.69 24.54
N TYR A 59 -1.03 4.74 23.22
CA TYR A 59 -1.39 3.61 22.40
C TYR A 59 -0.68 3.69 21.05
N HIS A 60 -0.43 2.52 20.46
CA HIS A 60 0.13 2.40 19.13
C HIS A 60 -0.38 1.14 18.43
N GLY A 61 -0.51 1.21 17.12
CA GLY A 61 -1.02 0.12 16.30
C GLY A 61 -0.45 0.14 14.89
N ALA A 62 -0.68 -0.96 14.17
CA ALA A 62 -0.42 -1.08 12.74
C ALA A 62 -1.71 -1.04 11.93
N ILE A 63 -1.63 -0.75 10.64
CA ILE A 63 -2.77 -0.80 9.71
C ILE A 63 -2.31 -1.41 8.39
N GLU A 64 -3.16 -2.27 7.81
CA GLU A 64 -2.94 -2.86 6.50
C GLU A 64 -3.67 -2.14 5.37
N HIS A 65 -3.28 -2.49 4.15
CA HIS A 65 -3.87 -2.11 2.87
C HIS A 65 -3.86 -0.61 2.53
N PHE A 66 -3.64 -0.31 1.24
CA PHE A 66 -3.59 1.06 0.70
C PHE A 66 -2.67 2.02 1.46
N PRO A 67 -1.38 1.67 1.62
CA PRO A 67 -0.54 2.37 2.57
C PRO A 67 -0.31 3.84 2.19
N SER A 68 -0.37 4.71 3.20
CA SER A 68 -0.10 6.15 3.11
C SER A 68 0.03 6.74 4.51
N SER A 69 0.95 7.70 4.69
CA SER A 69 1.07 8.46 5.94
C SER A 69 -0.27 9.09 6.37
N THR A 70 -1.06 9.63 5.43
CA THR A 70 -2.40 10.19 5.74
C THR A 70 -3.35 9.20 6.42
N LYS A 71 -3.36 7.93 6.01
CA LYS A 71 -4.26 6.92 6.61
C LYS A 71 -3.82 6.60 8.04
N ALA A 72 -2.51 6.51 8.27
CA ALA A 72 -1.95 6.30 9.60
C ALA A 72 -2.31 7.44 10.56
N GLU A 73 -2.15 8.69 10.12
CA GLU A 73 -2.51 9.89 10.88
C GLU A 73 -3.99 9.94 11.28
N ILE A 74 -4.88 9.67 10.32
CA ILE A 74 -6.32 9.66 10.58
C ILE A 74 -6.68 8.56 11.59
N MET A 75 -5.99 7.42 11.54
CA MET A 75 -6.22 6.33 12.49
C MET A 75 -5.70 6.64 13.89
N ALA A 76 -4.58 7.37 14.01
CA ALA A 76 -4.11 7.90 15.29
C ALA A 76 -5.21 8.74 15.96
N ILE A 77 -5.81 9.66 15.20
CA ILE A 77 -6.93 10.49 15.67
C ILE A 77 -8.14 9.63 16.05
N LEU A 78 -8.56 8.70 15.19
CA LEU A 78 -9.74 7.86 15.42
C LEU A 78 -9.61 7.06 16.73
N THR A 79 -8.46 6.42 16.93
CA THR A 79 -8.22 5.58 18.12
C THR A 79 -7.94 6.39 19.38
N ALA A 80 -7.48 7.64 19.26
CA ALA A 80 -7.42 8.54 20.40
C ALA A 80 -8.82 8.96 20.87
N LEU A 81 -9.72 9.23 19.92
CA LEU A 81 -11.08 9.71 20.25
C LEU A 81 -11.98 8.62 20.83
N ILE A 82 -11.78 7.35 20.45
CA ILE A 82 -12.68 6.26 20.86
C ILE A 82 -12.68 5.99 22.37
N ILE A 83 -11.58 6.30 23.05
CA ILE A 83 -11.42 6.03 24.49
C ILE A 83 -11.95 7.15 25.38
N LEU A 84 -12.35 8.28 24.80
CA LEU A 84 -12.68 9.47 25.57
C LEU A 84 -14.06 9.38 26.22
N PRO A 85 -14.22 9.89 27.45
CA PRO A 85 -15.53 9.97 28.08
C PRO A 85 -16.43 11.02 27.40
N PRO A 86 -17.76 10.88 27.50
CA PRO A 86 -18.70 11.85 26.94
C PRO A 86 -18.49 13.28 27.47
N HIS A 87 -18.84 14.28 26.65
CA HIS A 87 -18.78 15.70 26.95
C HIS A 87 -17.37 16.28 27.21
N SER A 88 -16.33 15.54 26.83
CA SER A 88 -14.95 15.97 27.02
C SER A 88 -14.51 17.08 26.04
N SER A 89 -13.60 17.93 26.50
CA SER A 89 -12.87 18.89 25.69
C SER A 89 -11.51 18.33 25.32
N VAL A 90 -11.18 18.35 24.04
CA VAL A 90 -10.03 17.63 23.49
C VAL A 90 -9.24 18.53 22.58
N ASN A 91 -7.95 18.68 22.86
CA ASN A 91 -6.98 19.28 21.96
C ASN A 91 -6.13 18.15 21.37
N ILE A 92 -6.18 17.99 20.05
CA ILE A 92 -5.30 17.05 19.33
C ILE A 92 -4.21 17.84 18.63
N PHE A 93 -2.97 17.50 18.97
CA PHE A 93 -1.75 18.06 18.42
C PHE A 93 -1.19 17.09 17.37
N THR A 94 -1.07 17.55 16.12
CA THR A 94 -0.54 16.78 14.99
C THR A 94 0.26 17.71 14.08
N ASP A 95 1.34 17.22 13.45
CA ASP A 95 2.10 17.98 12.46
C ASP A 95 1.52 17.84 11.04
N PHE A 96 0.56 16.92 10.85
CA PHE A 96 0.04 16.55 9.53
C PHE A 96 -1.11 17.46 9.07
N GLN A 97 -0.73 18.52 8.33
CA GLN A 97 -1.64 19.50 7.74
C GLN A 97 -2.81 18.87 6.96
N ALA A 98 -2.58 17.79 6.22
CA ALA A 98 -3.63 17.20 5.39
C ALA A 98 -4.68 16.42 6.20
N ALA A 99 -4.39 15.96 7.41
CA ALA A 99 -5.43 15.47 8.33
C ALA A 99 -6.34 16.62 8.79
N ILE A 100 -5.76 17.77 9.15
CA ILE A 100 -6.53 18.96 9.55
C ILE A 100 -7.44 19.43 8.40
N GLU A 101 -6.92 19.47 7.18
CA GLU A 101 -7.73 19.81 6.01
C GLU A 101 -8.79 18.75 5.69
N GLY A 102 -8.46 17.47 5.84
CA GLY A 102 -9.38 16.35 5.67
C GLY A 102 -10.55 16.45 6.64
N TYR A 103 -10.28 16.74 7.92
CA TYR A 103 -11.31 16.98 8.94
C TYR A 103 -12.20 18.17 8.58
N LYS A 104 -11.62 19.31 8.17
CA LYS A 104 -12.40 20.50 7.78
C LYS A 104 -13.25 20.27 6.54
N LYS A 105 -12.73 19.55 5.53
CA LYS A 105 -13.49 19.20 4.32
C LYS A 105 -14.61 18.21 4.63
N SER A 106 -14.33 17.22 5.47
CA SER A 106 -15.30 16.20 5.87
C SER A 106 -16.29 16.67 6.93
N SER A 107 -16.13 17.83 7.57
CA SER A 107 -17.15 18.38 8.48
C SER A 107 -18.20 19.23 7.76
N GLN A 108 -17.93 19.65 6.52
CA GLN A 108 -18.85 20.45 5.68
C GLN A 108 -19.84 19.60 4.87
N LEU A 109 -20.21 18.40 5.35
CA LEU A 109 -20.96 17.40 4.59
C LEU A 109 -22.33 17.86 4.10
N HIS A 110 -22.98 18.76 4.84
CA HIS A 110 -24.32 19.24 4.53
C HIS A 110 -24.43 20.00 3.19
N PHE A 111 -23.31 20.40 2.57
CA PHE A 111 -23.26 21.14 1.31
C PHE A 111 -22.60 20.39 0.15
N ILE A 112 -22.30 19.10 0.33
CA ILE A 112 -21.49 18.33 -0.60
C ILE A 112 -22.36 17.28 -1.30
N SER A 113 -22.37 17.28 -2.63
CA SER A 113 -23.05 16.22 -3.39
C SER A 113 -22.42 14.85 -3.13
N PRO A 114 -23.17 13.74 -3.19
CA PRO A 114 -22.62 12.39 -3.01
C PRO A 114 -21.39 12.11 -3.89
N ARG A 115 -21.33 12.73 -5.08
CA ARG A 115 -20.17 12.67 -5.98
C ARG A 115 -18.92 13.34 -5.39
N ARG A 116 -19.05 14.50 -4.77
CA ARG A 116 -17.91 15.19 -4.14
C ARG A 116 -17.54 14.51 -2.82
N TYR A 117 -18.52 13.95 -2.12
CA TYR A 117 -18.33 13.15 -0.91
C TYR A 117 -17.42 11.94 -1.17
N ASN A 118 -17.71 11.14 -2.20
CA ASN A 118 -16.92 9.97 -2.59
C ASN A 118 -15.52 10.29 -3.17
N LYS A 119 -15.15 11.57 -3.33
CA LYS A 119 -13.79 11.99 -3.73
C LYS A 119 -12.88 12.28 -2.55
N ILE A 120 -13.43 12.38 -1.34
CA ILE A 120 -12.63 12.59 -0.14
C ILE A 120 -11.95 11.27 0.19
N ASN A 121 -10.61 11.28 0.25
CA ASN A 121 -9.86 10.10 0.66
C ASN A 121 -10.17 9.75 2.12
N TYR A 122 -10.33 8.47 2.40
CA TYR A 122 -10.58 7.92 3.74
C TYR A 122 -11.88 8.44 4.37
N ILE A 123 -12.90 8.68 3.56
CA ILE A 123 -14.19 9.23 4.01
C ILE A 123 -14.93 8.32 5.00
N SER A 124 -14.72 7.01 4.91
CA SER A 124 -15.22 6.03 5.88
C SER A 124 -14.66 6.30 7.28
N LEU A 125 -13.34 6.48 7.40
CA LEU A 125 -12.67 6.85 8.66
C LEU A 125 -13.16 8.19 9.20
N TRP A 126 -13.27 9.20 8.32
CA TRP A 126 -13.79 10.50 8.72
C TRP A 126 -15.23 10.43 9.22
N SER A 127 -16.07 9.62 8.58
CA SER A 127 -17.45 9.44 9.02
C SER A 127 -17.53 8.83 10.42
N VAL A 128 -16.71 7.81 10.69
CA VAL A 128 -16.61 7.22 12.03
C VAL A 128 -16.13 8.24 13.06
N ILE A 129 -15.13 9.07 12.72
CA ILE A 129 -14.66 10.16 13.59
C ILE A 129 -15.80 11.14 13.92
N HIS A 130 -16.56 11.59 12.90
CA HIS A 130 -17.69 12.50 13.11
C HIS A 130 -18.81 11.86 13.94
N ASP A 131 -19.10 10.58 13.71
CA ASP A 131 -20.09 9.82 14.49
C ASP A 131 -19.66 9.68 15.95
N ILE A 132 -18.38 9.42 16.23
CA ILE A 132 -17.81 9.38 17.58
C ILE A 132 -17.94 10.75 18.26
N ILE A 133 -17.48 11.83 17.60
CA ILE A 133 -17.54 13.20 18.13
C ILE A 133 -18.99 13.57 18.47
N LYS A 134 -19.93 13.28 17.58
CA LYS A 134 -21.34 13.56 17.78
C LYS A 134 -21.93 12.73 18.92
N LYS A 135 -21.67 11.42 18.94
CA LYS A 135 -22.22 10.49 19.93
C LYS A 135 -21.71 10.77 21.34
N LEU A 136 -20.43 11.11 21.47
CA LEU A 136 -19.80 11.46 22.74
C LEU A 136 -19.93 12.96 23.06
N SER A 137 -20.52 13.78 22.18
CA SER A 137 -20.62 15.24 22.36
C SER A 137 -19.26 15.90 22.68
N LEU A 138 -18.22 15.52 21.96
CA LEU A 138 -16.85 16.00 22.20
C LEU A 138 -16.67 17.44 21.68
N LYS A 139 -15.94 18.26 22.42
CA LYS A 139 -15.44 19.55 21.96
C LYS A 139 -14.01 19.40 21.45
N LEU A 140 -13.86 19.09 20.16
CA LEU A 140 -12.57 18.83 19.52
C LEU A 140 -11.94 20.09 18.92
N THR A 141 -10.68 20.34 19.26
CA THR A 141 -9.80 21.32 18.60
C THR A 141 -8.58 20.60 18.02
N LEU A 142 -8.35 20.75 16.70
CA LEU A 142 -7.13 20.26 16.04
C LEU A 142 -6.09 21.38 15.96
N ILE A 143 -4.90 21.15 16.51
CA ILE A 143 -3.80 22.12 16.61
C ILE A 143 -2.61 21.59 15.82
N LYS A 144 -2.10 22.43 14.91
CA LYS A 144 -0.90 22.11 14.14
C LYS A 144 0.34 22.28 14.99
N VAL A 145 1.15 21.24 15.11
CA VAL A 145 2.51 21.31 15.65
C VAL A 145 3.48 21.64 14.51
N LYS A 146 4.51 22.44 14.81
CA LYS A 146 5.56 22.72 13.83
C LYS A 146 6.46 21.49 13.71
N ALA A 147 6.53 20.89 12.51
CA ALA A 147 7.47 19.82 12.22
C ALA A 147 8.90 20.25 12.59
N HIS A 148 9.68 19.34 13.16
CA HIS A 148 11.07 19.58 13.61
C HIS A 148 11.23 20.69 14.66
N SER A 149 10.21 20.94 15.49
CA SER A 149 10.31 21.87 16.62
C SER A 149 10.91 21.26 17.90
N HIS A 150 11.36 20.00 17.87
CA HIS A 150 11.88 19.26 19.03
C HIS A 150 10.91 19.26 20.24
N SER A 151 9.60 19.17 19.97
CA SER A 151 8.62 18.98 21.02
C SER A 151 8.71 17.53 21.50
N ALA A 152 9.17 17.32 22.73
CA ALA A 152 9.30 15.98 23.31
C ALA A 152 8.00 15.16 23.24
N TYR A 153 6.83 15.83 23.35
CA TYR A 153 5.54 15.16 23.21
C TYR A 153 5.22 14.75 21.77
N ASN A 154 5.61 15.55 20.78
CA ASN A 154 5.43 15.16 19.39
C ASN A 154 6.39 14.02 19.01
N ASP A 155 7.65 14.12 19.45
CA ASP A 155 8.67 13.11 19.20
C ASP A 155 8.27 11.74 19.80
N LYS A 156 7.62 11.74 20.97
CA LYS A 156 7.02 10.53 21.55
C LYS A 156 5.92 9.94 20.67
N ALA A 157 5.06 10.77 20.07
CA ALA A 157 4.00 10.27 19.17
C ALA A 157 4.58 9.66 17.88
N ASP A 158 5.60 10.29 17.29
CA ASP A 158 6.35 9.75 16.13
C ASP A 158 7.00 8.39 16.46
N GLU A 159 7.64 8.29 17.61
CA GLU A 159 8.23 7.03 18.09
C GLU A 159 7.16 5.95 18.25
N LEU A 160 6.04 6.27 18.90
CA LEU A 160 4.91 5.34 19.05
C LEU A 160 4.37 4.89 17.69
N ALA A 161 4.27 5.78 16.70
CA ALA A 161 3.83 5.42 15.36
C ALA A 161 4.83 4.49 14.65
N LYS A 162 6.14 4.68 14.86
CA LYS A 162 7.19 3.77 14.36
C LYS A 162 7.12 2.40 15.02
N VAL A 163 6.99 2.34 16.35
CA VAL A 163 6.83 1.09 17.10
C VAL A 163 5.52 0.40 16.73
N GLY A 164 4.46 1.17 16.42
CA GLY A 164 3.19 0.69 15.91
C GLY A 164 3.32 -0.26 14.73
N ARG A 165 4.26 0.01 13.81
CA ARG A 165 4.51 -0.86 12.63
C ARG A 165 4.99 -2.27 12.98
N LEU A 166 5.55 -2.46 14.18
CA LEU A 166 6.08 -3.74 14.65
C LEU A 166 5.04 -4.55 15.44
N LYS A 167 3.81 -4.05 15.60
CA LYS A 167 2.74 -4.84 16.22
C LYS A 167 2.51 -6.13 15.40
N PRO A 168 2.20 -7.26 16.04
CA PRO A 168 2.00 -8.53 15.33
C PRO A 168 0.66 -8.60 14.60
N ILE A 169 -0.33 -7.84 15.06
CA ILE A 169 -1.69 -7.84 14.52
C ILE A 169 -2.04 -6.41 14.09
N PRO A 170 -2.48 -6.20 12.84
CA PRO A 170 -2.90 -4.90 12.36
C PRO A 170 -4.31 -4.59 12.84
N THR A 171 -4.62 -3.30 12.93
CA THR A 171 -5.93 -2.84 13.38
C THR A 171 -6.92 -2.87 12.23
N ALA A 172 -7.97 -3.68 12.40
CA ALA A 172 -9.08 -3.77 11.47
C ALA A 172 -10.21 -2.81 11.86
N ILE A 173 -10.85 -2.18 10.87
CA ILE A 173 -12.01 -1.30 11.06
C ILE A 173 -13.17 -1.86 10.27
N ASN A 174 -14.28 -2.13 10.95
CA ASN A 174 -15.51 -2.54 10.29
C ASN A 174 -16.25 -1.32 9.76
N SER A 175 -16.11 -1.03 8.46
CA SER A 175 -16.74 0.11 7.79
C SER A 175 -18.27 0.02 7.70
N ASN A 176 -18.85 -1.18 7.83
CA ASN A 176 -20.30 -1.40 7.76
C ASN A 176 -21.06 -0.87 8.98
N ALA A 177 -20.34 -0.40 10.01
CA ALA A 177 -20.93 0.18 11.22
C ALA A 177 -21.30 1.67 11.09
N SER A 178 -20.87 2.36 10.02
CA SER A 178 -21.13 3.79 9.83
C SER A 178 -22.54 4.03 9.27
N SER A 179 -23.27 4.97 9.88
CA SER A 179 -24.63 5.34 9.46
C SER A 179 -24.69 6.12 8.14
N THR A 180 -23.54 6.66 7.70
CA THR A 180 -23.44 7.58 6.56
C THR A 180 -23.24 6.89 5.21
N GLN A 181 -22.82 5.63 5.21
CA GLN A 181 -22.44 4.92 3.98
C GLN A 181 -23.29 3.67 3.82
N SER A 182 -24.32 3.75 2.99
CA SER A 182 -25.27 2.64 2.77
C SER A 182 -24.64 1.42 2.10
N VAL A 183 -23.49 1.57 1.45
CA VAL A 183 -22.74 0.50 0.76
C VAL A 183 -21.24 0.77 0.89
N SER A 184 -20.50 -0.16 1.50
CA SER A 184 -19.05 -0.25 1.40
C SER A 184 -18.67 -1.19 0.25
N LEU A 185 -17.75 -0.76 -0.61
CA LEU A 185 -17.20 -1.63 -1.65
C LEU A 185 -16.00 -2.37 -1.07
N VAL A 186 -16.04 -3.70 -1.13
CA VAL A 186 -14.97 -4.57 -0.67
C VAL A 186 -14.39 -5.29 -1.89
N TRP A 187 -13.07 -5.27 -2.02
CA TRP A 187 -12.34 -6.02 -3.03
C TRP A 187 -12.00 -7.40 -2.48
N ASN A 188 -12.37 -8.45 -3.21
CA ASN A 188 -12.20 -9.86 -2.82
C ASN A 188 -12.71 -10.18 -1.41
N ASP A 189 -13.78 -9.51 -0.95
CA ASP A 189 -14.34 -9.67 0.40
C ASP A 189 -13.37 -9.39 1.58
N GLU A 190 -12.16 -8.90 1.29
CA GLU A 190 -11.10 -8.65 2.28
C GLU A 190 -10.76 -7.15 2.40
N VAL A 191 -10.70 -6.42 1.27
CA VAL A 191 -10.10 -5.08 1.24
C VAL A 191 -11.15 -4.00 0.98
N VAL A 192 -11.45 -3.19 2.00
CA VAL A 192 -12.38 -2.06 1.86
C VAL A 192 -11.77 -0.94 1.00
N LEU A 193 -12.51 -0.50 -0.02
CA LEU A 193 -12.09 0.56 -0.92
C LEU A 193 -12.37 1.94 -0.30
N ASP A 194 -11.39 2.46 0.44
CA ASP A 194 -11.50 3.72 1.20
C ASP A 194 -10.91 4.96 0.52
N LYS A 195 -10.50 4.85 -0.75
CA LYS A 195 -9.98 5.96 -1.58
C LYS A 195 -11.01 6.33 -2.66
N ASP A 196 -10.83 7.47 -3.36
CA ASP A 196 -11.73 7.93 -4.45
C ASP A 196 -12.20 6.76 -5.35
N ILE A 197 -13.44 6.32 -5.11
CA ILE A 197 -13.98 5.07 -5.66
C ILE A 197 -13.93 5.13 -7.19
N ARG A 198 -14.28 6.28 -7.76
CA ARG A 198 -14.34 6.44 -9.22
C ARG A 198 -12.95 6.36 -9.83
N LYS A 199 -11.94 6.97 -9.22
CA LYS A 199 -10.56 6.89 -9.72
C LYS A 199 -9.96 5.50 -9.56
N ASN A 200 -10.23 4.82 -8.44
CA ASN A 200 -9.71 3.48 -8.21
C ASN A 200 -10.39 2.46 -9.13
N MET A 201 -11.72 2.49 -9.21
CA MET A 201 -12.47 1.66 -10.15
C MET A 201 -12.10 1.99 -11.59
N GLY A 202 -11.91 3.27 -11.92
CA GLY A 202 -11.41 3.71 -13.21
C GLY A 202 -10.10 3.04 -13.56
N LYS A 203 -9.09 3.08 -12.67
CA LYS A 203 -7.82 2.39 -12.89
C LYS A 203 -7.97 0.88 -13.07
N ILE A 204 -8.78 0.21 -12.24
CA ILE A 204 -9.04 -1.24 -12.36
C ILE A 204 -9.68 -1.56 -13.72
N ILE A 205 -10.68 -0.76 -14.13
CA ILE A 205 -11.34 -0.87 -15.42
C ILE A 205 -10.32 -0.61 -16.53
N ASP A 206 -9.49 0.42 -16.44
CA ASP A 206 -8.47 0.77 -17.42
C ASP A 206 -7.46 -0.38 -17.58
N TYR A 207 -6.99 -0.99 -16.48
CA TYR A 207 -6.12 -2.18 -16.54
C TYR A 207 -6.82 -3.35 -17.23
N ARG A 208 -8.07 -3.62 -16.88
CA ARG A 208 -8.87 -4.69 -17.51
C ARG A 208 -9.17 -4.39 -18.98
N TRP A 209 -9.34 -3.12 -19.33
CA TRP A 209 -9.60 -2.68 -20.69
C TRP A 209 -8.33 -2.76 -21.53
N ILE A 210 -7.17 -2.40 -20.98
CA ILE A 210 -5.85 -2.62 -21.59
C ILE A 210 -5.63 -4.13 -21.80
N ASP A 211 -5.88 -4.96 -20.79
CA ASP A 211 -5.73 -6.41 -20.89
C ASP A 211 -6.66 -7.01 -21.97
N ASN A 212 -7.94 -6.65 -21.96
CA ASN A 212 -8.91 -7.06 -22.99
C ASN A 212 -8.55 -6.54 -24.39
N HIS A 213 -8.02 -5.31 -24.48
CA HIS A 213 -7.62 -4.70 -25.75
C HIS A 213 -6.39 -5.41 -26.31
N LEU A 214 -5.40 -5.70 -25.46
CA LEU A 214 -4.20 -6.43 -25.86
C LEU A 214 -4.52 -7.90 -26.20
N THR A 215 -5.46 -8.55 -25.50
CA THR A 215 -5.86 -9.93 -25.77
C THR A 215 -6.86 -10.09 -26.93
N HIS A 216 -7.25 -9.00 -27.60
CA HIS A 216 -8.14 -9.06 -28.76
C HIS A 216 -7.43 -9.70 -29.96
N ASN A 217 -8.10 -10.60 -30.70
CA ASN A 217 -7.51 -11.38 -31.81
C ASN A 217 -6.78 -10.54 -32.87
N ASN A 218 -7.26 -9.33 -33.16
CA ASN A 218 -6.63 -8.41 -34.13
C ASN A 218 -5.39 -7.69 -33.60
N LEU A 219 -5.12 -7.78 -32.29
CA LEU A 219 -3.99 -7.15 -31.61
C LEU A 219 -3.08 -8.21 -30.96
N THR A 220 -3.30 -9.50 -31.25
CA THR A 220 -2.45 -10.61 -30.81
C THR A 220 -0.99 -10.38 -31.20
N ASP A 221 -0.73 -9.75 -32.36
CA ASP A 221 0.62 -9.38 -32.80
C ASP A 221 1.23 -8.29 -31.91
N ILE A 222 0.44 -7.34 -31.42
CA ILE A 222 0.90 -6.29 -30.48
C ILE A 222 1.09 -6.88 -29.07
N TYR A 223 0.21 -7.78 -28.64
CA TYR A 223 0.35 -8.49 -27.38
C TYR A 223 1.56 -9.41 -27.35
N THR A 224 1.76 -10.23 -28.39
CA THR A 224 2.96 -11.03 -28.55
C THR A 224 4.20 -10.14 -28.66
N PHE A 225 4.16 -9.05 -29.41
CA PHE A 225 5.26 -8.09 -29.48
C PHE A 225 5.60 -7.45 -28.12
N THR A 226 4.59 -7.04 -27.35
CA THR A 226 4.78 -6.45 -26.01
C THR A 226 5.25 -7.47 -24.99
N GLN A 227 4.76 -8.72 -25.05
CA GLN A 227 5.32 -9.82 -24.28
C GLN A 227 6.77 -10.09 -24.65
N HIS A 228 7.11 -10.11 -25.95
CA HIS A 228 8.48 -10.23 -26.42
C HIS A 228 9.36 -9.08 -25.95
N LEU A 229 8.86 -7.84 -25.95
CA LEU A 229 9.58 -6.68 -25.45
C LEU A 229 9.79 -6.76 -23.94
N SER A 230 8.76 -7.16 -23.18
CA SER A 230 8.86 -7.41 -21.74
C SER A 230 9.88 -8.50 -21.44
N TRP A 231 9.85 -9.60 -22.19
CA TRP A 231 10.79 -10.71 -22.05
C TRP A 231 12.22 -10.28 -22.39
N LYS A 232 12.43 -9.49 -23.46
CA LYS A 232 13.74 -8.92 -23.82
C LYS A 232 14.29 -8.02 -22.73
N VAL A 233 13.48 -7.08 -22.23
CA VAL A 233 13.87 -6.15 -21.16
C VAL A 233 14.23 -6.92 -19.89
N LYS A 234 13.38 -7.86 -19.47
CA LYS A 234 13.62 -8.70 -18.28
C LYS A 234 14.87 -9.56 -18.44
N SER A 235 15.07 -10.17 -19.61
CA SER A 235 16.28 -10.97 -19.90
C SER A 235 17.54 -10.12 -19.88
N SER A 236 17.51 -8.91 -20.47
CA SER A 236 18.68 -8.01 -20.51
C SER A 236 19.02 -7.37 -19.17
N THR A 237 18.08 -7.40 -18.22
CA THR A 237 18.23 -6.80 -16.88
C THR A 237 18.29 -7.84 -15.77
N ASN A 238 18.35 -9.14 -16.11
CA ASN A 238 18.32 -10.25 -15.15
C ASN A 238 17.09 -10.24 -14.22
N MET A 239 15.93 -9.86 -14.76
CA MET A 239 14.65 -9.78 -14.06
C MET A 239 13.62 -10.79 -14.59
N LEU A 240 14.04 -11.93 -15.16
CA LEU A 240 13.09 -12.99 -15.49
C LEU A 240 12.50 -13.57 -14.19
N PRO A 241 11.26 -14.08 -14.22
CA PRO A 241 10.61 -14.63 -13.04
C PRO A 241 11.17 -16.02 -12.69
N THR A 242 12.44 -16.11 -12.33
CA THR A 242 13.07 -17.32 -11.76
C THR A 242 12.63 -17.53 -10.32
N PHE A 243 12.72 -18.75 -9.79
CA PHE A 243 12.24 -19.03 -8.42
C PHE A 243 12.89 -18.15 -7.35
N ASP A 244 14.18 -17.84 -7.45
CA ASP A 244 14.85 -16.89 -6.55
C ASP A 244 14.15 -15.52 -6.53
N ILE A 245 13.78 -14.99 -7.69
CA ILE A 245 13.08 -13.71 -7.85
C ILE A 245 11.61 -13.82 -7.43
N LEU A 246 10.94 -14.93 -7.74
CA LEU A 246 9.54 -15.13 -7.37
C LEU A 246 9.37 -15.37 -5.87
N ASN A 247 10.27 -16.13 -5.24
CA ASN A 247 10.35 -16.30 -3.78
C ASN A 247 10.59 -14.96 -3.09
N GLN A 248 11.47 -14.12 -3.63
CA GLN A 248 11.72 -12.78 -3.10
C GLN A 248 10.48 -11.88 -3.15
N ASN A 249 9.71 -11.95 -4.24
CA ASN A 249 8.55 -11.08 -4.46
C ASN A 249 7.25 -11.62 -3.82
N PHE A 250 7.13 -12.94 -3.64
CA PHE A 250 5.94 -13.62 -3.14
C PHE A 250 6.29 -14.72 -2.11
N PRO A 251 6.93 -14.35 -0.98
CA PRO A 251 7.47 -15.33 -0.02
C PRO A 251 6.39 -16.19 0.67
N ASP A 252 5.16 -15.68 0.79
CA ASP A 252 4.05 -16.41 1.41
C ASP A 252 3.42 -17.46 0.47
N LEU A 253 3.59 -17.27 -0.86
CA LEU A 253 3.07 -18.17 -1.90
C LEU A 253 4.12 -19.20 -2.33
N ILE A 254 5.39 -18.81 -2.32
CA ILE A 254 6.52 -19.66 -2.69
C ILE A 254 7.39 -19.80 -1.45
N THR A 255 7.02 -20.72 -0.58
CA THR A 255 7.62 -20.87 0.75
C THR A 255 8.96 -21.62 0.72
N ASP A 256 9.22 -22.43 -0.31
CA ASP A 256 10.46 -23.20 -0.47
C ASP A 256 11.62 -22.33 -0.99
N LYS A 257 12.56 -22.00 -0.09
CA LYS A 257 13.76 -21.22 -0.40
C LYS A 257 14.80 -21.99 -1.22
N ASP A 258 14.72 -23.32 -1.23
CA ASP A 258 15.65 -24.21 -1.91
C ASP A 258 15.03 -24.86 -3.15
N THR A 259 14.19 -24.11 -3.89
CA THR A 259 13.53 -24.67 -5.08
C THR A 259 14.56 -24.89 -6.19
N ASN A 260 14.89 -26.16 -6.41
CA ASN A 260 15.70 -26.58 -7.55
C ASN A 260 14.98 -26.25 -8.86
N CYS A 261 15.77 -26.02 -9.91
CA CYS A 261 15.25 -25.77 -11.25
C CYS A 261 14.24 -26.83 -11.68
N LEU A 262 13.08 -26.39 -12.18
CA LEU A 262 12.01 -27.29 -12.59
C LEU A 262 12.40 -28.23 -13.74
N LEU A 263 13.45 -27.88 -14.48
CA LEU A 263 13.91 -28.64 -15.63
C LEU A 263 14.93 -29.72 -15.24
N CYS A 264 15.95 -29.37 -14.44
CA CYS A 264 17.03 -30.30 -14.11
C CYS A 264 16.96 -30.88 -12.71
N ASN A 265 16.18 -30.26 -11.81
CA ASN A 265 15.97 -30.62 -10.41
C ASN A 265 17.25 -30.82 -9.56
N ASN A 266 18.42 -30.39 -10.05
CA ASN A 266 19.73 -30.69 -9.47
C ASN A 266 20.42 -29.47 -8.84
N THR A 267 19.98 -28.27 -9.19
CA THR A 267 20.59 -26.99 -8.79
C THR A 267 19.52 -25.94 -8.65
N LEU A 268 19.71 -24.99 -7.72
CA LEU A 268 18.79 -23.89 -7.46
C LEU A 268 18.47 -23.08 -8.72
N GLU A 269 17.18 -22.75 -8.90
CA GLU A 269 16.76 -21.95 -10.05
C GLU A 269 17.07 -20.46 -9.83
N THR A 270 18.12 -20.02 -10.49
CA THR A 270 18.53 -18.62 -10.54
C THR A 270 18.56 -18.13 -11.98
N GLN A 271 18.64 -16.81 -12.14
CA GLN A 271 18.81 -16.23 -13.47
C GLN A 271 20.05 -16.77 -14.20
N THR A 272 21.16 -17.00 -13.50
CA THR A 272 22.37 -17.60 -14.08
C THR A 272 22.16 -19.08 -14.41
N HIS A 273 21.44 -19.81 -13.57
CA HIS A 273 21.17 -21.21 -13.79
C HIS A 273 20.32 -21.44 -15.05
N LEU A 274 19.35 -20.57 -15.35
CA LEU A 274 18.55 -20.65 -16.58
C LEU A 274 19.41 -20.81 -17.84
N TRP A 275 20.53 -20.09 -17.92
CA TRP A 275 21.45 -20.12 -19.06
C TRP A 275 22.47 -21.26 -19.03
N THR A 276 22.61 -21.94 -17.90
CA THR A 276 23.60 -23.02 -17.69
C THR A 276 22.98 -24.38 -17.37
N CYS A 277 21.65 -24.44 -17.29
CA CYS A 277 20.89 -25.63 -16.98
C CYS A 277 21.21 -26.75 -18.00
N PRO A 278 21.65 -27.94 -17.55
CA PRO A 278 22.12 -29.01 -18.44
C PRO A 278 20.99 -29.57 -19.32
N VAL A 279 19.74 -29.45 -18.89
CA VAL A 279 18.56 -29.86 -19.65
C VAL A 279 18.17 -28.79 -20.68
N LEU A 280 18.27 -27.50 -20.32
CA LEU A 280 17.82 -26.40 -21.18
C LEU A 280 18.88 -25.97 -22.21
N LEU A 281 20.16 -25.99 -21.83
CA LEU A 281 21.27 -25.49 -22.65
C LEU A 281 21.38 -26.17 -24.03
N PRO A 282 21.21 -27.50 -24.17
CA PRO A 282 21.21 -28.15 -25.50
C PRO A 282 20.10 -27.62 -26.41
N HIS A 283 18.90 -27.42 -25.86
CA HIS A 283 17.75 -26.88 -26.60
C HIS A 283 18.03 -25.44 -27.04
N ILE A 284 18.49 -24.59 -26.13
CA ILE A 284 18.90 -23.21 -26.43
C ILE A 284 19.92 -23.22 -27.58
N ARG A 285 20.99 -24.01 -27.48
CA ARG A 285 22.03 -24.09 -28.50
C ARG A 285 21.48 -24.51 -29.86
N GLU A 286 20.60 -25.50 -29.89
CA GLU A 286 20.01 -25.96 -31.15
C GLU A 286 19.13 -24.89 -31.78
N THR A 287 18.28 -24.23 -30.99
CA THR A 287 17.48 -23.08 -31.46
C THR A 287 18.37 -21.96 -32.00
N PHE A 288 19.49 -21.64 -31.34
CA PHE A 288 20.43 -20.63 -31.84
C PHE A 288 21.09 -21.04 -33.17
N LYS A 289 21.38 -22.33 -33.38
CA LYS A 289 21.89 -22.82 -34.67
C LYS A 289 20.84 -22.67 -35.77
N GLU A 290 19.60 -23.07 -35.51
CA GLU A 290 18.49 -22.92 -36.46
C GLU A 290 18.30 -21.45 -36.84
N LEU A 291 18.28 -20.56 -35.84
CA LEU A 291 18.18 -19.12 -36.05
C LEU A 291 19.38 -18.57 -36.84
N ALA A 292 20.59 -19.07 -36.60
CA ALA A 292 21.78 -18.68 -37.36
C ALA A 292 21.67 -19.10 -38.83
N ILE A 293 21.17 -20.32 -39.11
CA ILE A 293 20.92 -20.80 -40.47
C ILE A 293 19.87 -19.92 -41.17
N ILE A 294 18.76 -19.62 -40.49
CA ILE A 294 17.72 -18.73 -41.02
C ILE A 294 18.29 -17.35 -41.32
N ALA A 295 19.05 -16.78 -40.38
CA ALA A 295 19.68 -15.46 -40.55
C ALA A 295 20.66 -15.46 -41.74
N GLN A 296 21.49 -16.51 -41.88
CA GLN A 296 22.38 -16.67 -43.04
C GLN A 296 21.60 -16.75 -44.35
N GLY A 297 20.49 -17.50 -44.39
CA GLY A 297 19.63 -17.58 -45.57
C GLY A 297 18.99 -16.24 -45.93
N ILE A 298 18.55 -15.45 -44.95
CA ILE A 298 18.02 -14.10 -45.15
C ILE A 298 19.11 -13.16 -45.66
N LEU A 299 20.32 -13.22 -45.09
CA LEU A 299 21.45 -12.40 -45.50
C LEU A 299 21.85 -12.75 -46.94
N GLN A 300 22.02 -14.02 -47.28
CA GLN A 300 22.36 -14.44 -48.65
C GLN A 300 21.28 -14.04 -49.66
N LYS A 301 19.99 -14.19 -49.32
CA LYS A 301 18.87 -13.79 -50.20
C LYS A 301 18.80 -12.30 -50.48
N ASN A 302 19.30 -11.46 -49.57
CA ASN A 302 19.19 -10.00 -49.66
C ASN A 302 20.54 -9.29 -49.85
N ALA A 303 21.67 -10.00 -49.77
CA ALA A 303 23.01 -9.46 -49.94
C ALA A 303 23.22 -8.86 -51.35
N ASP A 304 22.69 -9.50 -52.38
CA ASP A 304 22.84 -9.04 -53.77
C ASP A 304 21.97 -7.81 -54.12
N LYS A 305 21.13 -7.32 -53.19
CA LYS A 305 20.32 -6.11 -53.37
C LYS A 305 20.97 -4.84 -52.83
N LEU A 306 22.14 -4.94 -52.19
CA LEU A 306 22.93 -3.81 -51.70
C LEU A 306 24.03 -3.46 -52.71
N ASN A 307 23.63 -2.93 -53.87
CA ASN A 307 24.54 -2.31 -54.84
C ASN A 307 24.57 -0.78 -54.64
N LEU A 308 24.77 -0.31 -53.40
CA LEU A 308 24.80 1.12 -53.07
C LEU A 308 26.09 1.49 -52.33
N CYS A 309 27.00 2.07 -53.11
CA CYS A 309 28.16 2.90 -52.78
C CYS A 309 28.55 3.04 -51.30
N ILE A 310 29.53 2.24 -50.88
CA ILE A 310 30.42 2.60 -49.77
C ILE A 310 31.49 3.57 -50.33
N THR A 311 31.11 4.81 -50.61
CA THR A 311 32.09 5.88 -50.87
C THR A 311 31.84 7.18 -50.10
N ASP A 312 30.71 7.37 -49.41
CA ASP A 312 30.38 8.66 -48.78
C ASP A 312 30.32 8.63 -47.24
N SER A 313 31.22 7.91 -46.56
CA SER A 313 31.28 7.97 -45.09
C SER A 313 32.68 8.10 -44.48
N ILE A 314 33.63 8.63 -45.25
CA ILE A 314 34.83 9.25 -44.67
C ILE A 314 34.97 10.67 -45.21
N LYS A 315 34.46 11.62 -44.41
CA LYS A 315 35.06 12.94 -44.19
C LYS A 315 34.91 13.28 -42.72
#